data_AF-A0A0T5YVQ3-F1
#
_entry.id   AF-A0A0T5YVQ3-F1
#
_cell.length_a   1.000
_cell.length_b   1.000
_cell.length_c   1.000
_cell.angle_alpha   90.00
_cell.angle_beta   90.00
_cell.angle_gamma   90.00
#
_symmetry.space_group_name_H-M   'P 1'
#
loop_
_entity.id
_entity.type
_entity.pdbx_description
1 polymer ?
#
loop_
_entity_poly.entity_id
_entity_poly.type
_entity_poly.pdbx_seq_one_letter_code
_entity_poly.pdbx_strand_id
1 'polypeptide(L)'
;MCGIAGFVLNNPVDSPQALLKRMADEIVYRGPDDEGFYTTEANAGRQQIGLAHRRLSIIDLGGGHQPMANQRATTQVVFNGEIYNYRELRAELESKGYSFNSNSDTESLLAAYDEWGEACVEKLHGMFAFALWDSERQQLFVARDRFGKKPFYFWQRGDELIFGSEIKNILVHPRVQRQIDQAAVWDYLAFRYVPWPRTLFEGVEKLPPGSCGVWRNGEFSVRRYYIPPDREPRVDQAPVADPVAGFMEQLDHAVESRMVADVPFGAFLSGGIDSSAIVGLMTRHSNEPIKTFSVGFSEAQYSELGYAKTIAEQFHTDHHELTVSQAHLMEELPKLVRLRDAPVAEPSDIPIYLLSLEARKTVKMVLTGEGSDEFLGGYPKHSFDRYADYYRYIPDLLQAPIRSLVNALPYKYRRAKTAINNLGLRNWDERMPRWFGALTWKEREALAAFRPDGYQQFDGPPFDVNRDNSNLRKILYFDQTSWLPDNLLERGDRMTMAASLEARMPFMDHQLAAYISSLPDDCRIKDGTSKWMLREGMKQILPEAILNRPKVGFRVPVNEWFQGPMRDYLCDHILSSDSKTAAYFNRPVLERYVNEHVNGTQNHEKLLWGLLNLEIWHREYGMSA
;
A
#
# COMPACT_ATOMS: atom_id res chain seq x y z
N MET A 1 -0.35 7.04 -13.10
CA MET A 1 -1.60 7.25 -12.39
C MET A 1 -1.95 8.71 -12.26
N CYS A 2 -3.24 8.96 -12.19
CA CYS A 2 -3.79 10.26 -11.99
C CYS A 2 -3.82 10.64 -10.50
N GLY A 3 -4.45 11.78 -10.22
CA GLY A 3 -4.87 12.17 -8.89
C GLY A 3 -6.24 12.81 -8.96
N ILE A 4 -7.07 12.54 -7.96
CA ILE A 4 -8.44 13.06 -7.86
C ILE A 4 -8.61 13.87 -6.58
N ALA A 5 -9.46 14.89 -6.63
CA ALA A 5 -9.87 15.67 -5.48
C ALA A 5 -11.28 16.23 -5.71
N GLY A 6 -11.99 16.57 -4.65
CA GLY A 6 -13.32 17.16 -4.80
C GLY A 6 -14.05 17.35 -3.48
N PHE A 7 -15.28 17.84 -3.59
CA PHE A 7 -16.13 18.12 -2.45
C PHE A 7 -17.62 18.12 -2.79
N VAL A 8 -18.43 17.94 -1.75
CA VAL A 8 -19.84 18.30 -1.67
C VAL A 8 -20.03 19.19 -0.45
N LEU A 9 -20.39 20.45 -0.69
CA LEU A 9 -20.50 21.47 0.36
C LEU A 9 -21.94 21.99 0.45
N ASN A 10 -22.47 22.11 1.67
CA ASN A 10 -23.75 22.81 1.92
C ASN A 10 -23.54 24.28 2.31
N ASN A 11 -22.32 24.65 2.70
CA ASN A 11 -21.92 26.05 2.84
C ASN A 11 -21.04 26.43 1.64
N PRO A 12 -21.60 27.12 0.63
CA PRO A 12 -20.88 27.44 -0.59
C PRO A 12 -19.63 28.27 -0.31
N VAL A 13 -18.59 28.01 -1.09
CA VAL A 13 -17.43 28.91 -1.16
C VAL A 13 -17.60 29.85 -2.36
N ASP A 14 -17.07 31.08 -2.23
CA ASP A 14 -17.20 32.11 -3.27
C ASP A 14 -16.51 31.72 -4.60
N SER A 15 -15.47 30.88 -4.55
CA SER A 15 -14.68 30.50 -5.72
C SER A 15 -14.37 29.00 -5.72
N PRO A 16 -15.37 28.14 -6.01
CA PRO A 16 -15.21 26.68 -5.96
C PRO A 16 -14.13 26.18 -6.92
N GLN A 17 -14.09 26.72 -8.14
CA GLN A 17 -13.09 26.34 -9.13
C GLN A 17 -11.66 26.71 -8.69
N ALA A 18 -11.48 27.87 -8.06
CA ALA A 18 -10.17 28.27 -7.53
C ALA A 18 -9.73 27.37 -6.37
N LEU A 19 -10.66 26.96 -5.51
CA LEU A 19 -10.40 25.99 -4.45
C LEU A 19 -10.02 24.62 -5.03
N LEU A 20 -10.78 24.09 -5.99
CA LEU A 20 -10.46 22.84 -6.68
C LEU A 20 -9.08 22.88 -7.34
N LYS A 21 -8.73 24.00 -7.98
CA LYS A 21 -7.41 24.18 -8.57
C LYS A 21 -6.31 24.06 -7.52
N ARG A 22 -6.44 24.74 -6.38
CA ARG A 22 -5.45 24.62 -5.28
C ARG A 22 -5.37 23.18 -4.75
N MET A 23 -6.50 22.48 -4.62
CA MET A 23 -6.49 21.07 -4.22
C MET A 23 -5.72 20.21 -5.21
N ALA A 24 -5.93 20.41 -6.52
CA ALA A 24 -5.23 19.67 -7.58
C ALA A 24 -3.75 20.06 -7.73
N ASP A 25 -3.38 21.30 -7.41
CA ASP A 25 -2.00 21.79 -7.47
C ASP A 25 -1.09 21.11 -6.43
N GLU A 26 -1.63 20.63 -5.30
CA GLU A 26 -0.84 19.87 -4.31
C GLU A 26 -0.34 18.50 -4.81
N ILE A 27 -0.89 18.00 -5.92
CA ILE A 27 -0.64 16.64 -6.45
C ILE A 27 -0.27 16.64 -7.94
N VAL A 28 0.25 17.75 -8.48
CA VAL A 28 0.69 17.85 -9.89
C VAL A 28 1.62 16.70 -10.27
N TYR A 29 2.55 16.33 -9.38
CA TYR A 29 3.51 15.27 -9.62
C TYR A 29 2.86 13.90 -9.87
N ARG A 30 1.62 13.67 -9.42
CA ARG A 30 0.93 12.42 -9.75
C ARG A 30 0.55 12.41 -11.23
N GLY A 31 -0.10 13.48 -11.68
CA GLY A 31 -0.59 13.62 -13.04
C GLY A 31 -0.13 14.93 -13.69
N PRO A 32 1.11 14.99 -14.20
CA PRO A 32 1.69 16.20 -14.78
C PRO A 32 1.25 16.48 -16.22
N ASP A 33 0.55 15.56 -16.89
CA ASP A 33 0.29 15.64 -18.31
C ASP A 33 -0.96 16.49 -18.66
N ASP A 34 -1.96 16.54 -17.77
CA ASP A 34 -3.21 17.27 -17.98
C ASP A 34 -3.93 17.59 -16.66
N GLU A 35 -4.86 18.55 -16.66
CA GLU A 35 -5.73 18.88 -15.54
C GLU A 35 -7.15 19.20 -15.99
N GLY A 36 -8.14 18.89 -15.14
CA GLY A 36 -9.53 19.22 -15.42
C GLY A 36 -10.33 19.47 -14.15
N PHE A 37 -11.40 20.24 -14.30
CA PHE A 37 -12.24 20.72 -13.20
C PHE A 37 -13.71 20.72 -13.61
N TYR A 38 -14.58 20.30 -12.70
CA TYR A 38 -16.03 20.37 -12.84
C TYR A 38 -16.62 20.97 -11.58
N THR A 39 -17.51 21.95 -11.74
CA THR A 39 -18.28 22.55 -10.65
C THR A 39 -19.74 22.64 -11.04
N THR A 40 -20.64 22.30 -10.12
CA THR A 40 -22.07 22.51 -10.32
C THR A 40 -22.78 22.80 -9.01
N GLU A 41 -24.03 23.23 -9.10
CA GLU A 41 -24.92 23.38 -7.98
C GLU A 41 -25.95 22.25 -7.96
N ALA A 42 -26.29 21.78 -6.77
CA ALA A 42 -27.23 20.69 -6.54
C ALA A 42 -28.30 21.11 -5.52
N ASN A 43 -29.38 20.34 -5.43
CA ASN A 43 -30.47 20.55 -4.47
C ASN A 43 -30.98 22.00 -4.43
N ALA A 44 -31.32 22.54 -5.61
CA ALA A 44 -31.81 23.90 -5.82
C ALA A 44 -30.85 25.00 -5.31
N GLY A 45 -29.55 24.85 -5.58
CA GLY A 45 -28.53 25.85 -5.23
C GLY A 45 -28.04 25.78 -3.78
N ARG A 46 -28.53 24.80 -3.00
CA ARG A 46 -28.10 24.62 -1.60
C ARG A 46 -26.76 23.92 -1.47
N GLN A 47 -26.34 23.22 -2.52
CA GLN A 47 -25.14 22.41 -2.50
C GLN A 47 -24.22 22.79 -3.64
N GLN A 48 -22.92 22.84 -3.33
CA GLN A 48 -21.86 23.09 -4.28
C GLN A 48 -21.04 21.80 -4.44
N ILE A 49 -20.97 21.32 -5.68
CA ILE A 49 -20.25 20.11 -6.03
C ILE A 49 -19.01 20.49 -6.81
N GLY A 50 -17.88 19.87 -6.49
CA GLY A 50 -16.63 20.08 -7.18
C GLY A 50 -15.86 18.78 -7.40
N LEU A 51 -15.38 18.57 -8.63
CA LEU A 51 -14.50 17.46 -8.99
C LEU A 51 -13.25 18.02 -9.70
N ALA A 52 -12.08 17.53 -9.33
CA ALA A 52 -10.81 17.90 -9.92
C ALA A 52 -9.98 16.66 -10.23
N HIS A 53 -9.22 16.73 -11.33
CA HIS A 53 -8.40 15.63 -11.80
C HIS A 53 -7.03 16.14 -12.29
N ARG A 54 -5.98 15.38 -11.96
CA ARG A 54 -4.61 15.49 -12.49
C ARG A 54 -4.29 14.23 -13.27
N ARG A 55 -3.93 14.33 -14.54
CA ARG A 55 -3.76 13.16 -15.41
C ARG A 55 -2.30 12.78 -15.62
N LEU A 56 -1.99 11.48 -15.47
CA LEU A 56 -0.83 10.87 -16.13
C LEU A 56 -1.36 10.02 -17.28
N SER A 57 -1.03 10.38 -18.51
CA SER A 57 -1.57 9.76 -19.71
C SER A 57 -0.80 8.49 -20.05
N ILE A 58 -1.46 7.33 -19.91
CA ILE A 58 -0.94 5.98 -20.19
C ILE A 58 -1.74 5.27 -21.27
N ILE A 59 -3.08 5.29 -21.16
CA ILE A 59 -4.03 4.78 -22.18
C ILE A 59 -4.81 5.95 -22.77
N ASP A 60 -5.06 5.89 -24.08
CA ASP A 60 -5.83 6.83 -24.89
C ASP A 60 -5.40 8.28 -24.65
N LEU A 61 -4.17 8.59 -25.10
CA LEU A 61 -3.50 9.87 -24.82
C LEU A 61 -4.36 11.10 -25.18
N GLY A 62 -5.26 11.00 -26.17
CA GLY A 62 -6.14 12.08 -26.60
C GLY A 62 -7.58 12.05 -26.03
N GLY A 63 -8.16 10.86 -25.79
CA GLY A 63 -9.58 10.72 -25.42
C GLY A 63 -9.87 10.64 -23.92
N GLY A 64 -8.86 10.50 -23.07
CA GLY A 64 -9.02 10.26 -21.63
C GLY A 64 -9.07 11.50 -20.73
N HIS A 65 -9.48 12.68 -21.22
CA HIS A 65 -9.60 13.89 -20.38
C HIS A 65 -10.68 13.70 -19.30
N GLN A 66 -10.42 14.24 -18.10
CA GLN A 66 -11.34 14.13 -16.96
C GLN A 66 -11.39 15.44 -16.16
N PRO A 67 -12.51 15.79 -15.51
CA PRO A 67 -13.72 15.00 -15.29
C PRO A 67 -14.45 14.60 -16.59
N MET A 68 -14.82 13.32 -16.70
CA MET A 68 -15.46 12.78 -17.91
C MET A 68 -16.97 12.67 -17.68
N ALA A 69 -17.75 13.12 -18.67
CA ALA A 69 -19.20 13.06 -18.65
C ALA A 69 -19.71 11.78 -19.31
N ASN A 70 -20.83 11.22 -18.82
CA ASN A 70 -21.59 10.25 -19.62
C ASN A 70 -22.24 10.94 -20.84
N GLN A 71 -22.79 10.16 -21.77
CA GLN A 71 -23.39 10.70 -23.01
C GLN A 71 -24.53 11.70 -22.78
N ARG A 72 -25.26 11.53 -21.66
CA ARG A 72 -26.37 12.40 -21.26
C ARG A 72 -25.91 13.65 -20.50
N ALA A 73 -24.62 13.75 -20.19
CA ALA A 73 -24.01 14.75 -19.31
C ALA A 73 -24.66 14.85 -17.91
N THR A 74 -25.35 13.81 -17.46
CA THR A 74 -25.99 13.72 -16.15
C THR A 74 -25.05 13.21 -15.07
N THR A 75 -23.99 12.51 -15.49
CA THR A 75 -23.02 11.88 -14.61
C THR A 75 -21.61 12.36 -14.95
N GLN A 76 -20.81 12.71 -13.94
CA GLN A 76 -19.43 13.19 -14.09
C GLN A 76 -18.49 12.36 -13.21
N VAL A 77 -17.41 11.82 -13.79
CA VAL A 77 -16.43 11.00 -13.05
C VAL A 77 -15.05 11.63 -13.04
N VAL A 78 -14.37 11.47 -11.90
CA VAL A 78 -12.91 11.55 -11.79
C VAL A 78 -12.37 10.20 -11.30
N PHE A 79 -11.36 9.69 -11.97
CA PHE A 79 -10.89 8.31 -11.88
C PHE A 79 -9.35 8.29 -11.83
N ASN A 80 -8.83 7.76 -10.73
CA ASN A 80 -7.43 7.44 -10.54
C ASN A 80 -7.29 5.91 -10.56
N GLY A 81 -7.07 5.34 -11.72
CA GLY A 81 -7.11 3.89 -11.87
C GLY A 81 -6.68 3.37 -13.23
N GLU A 82 -6.78 2.06 -13.36
CA GLU A 82 -6.80 1.30 -14.60
C GLU A 82 -7.83 0.18 -14.43
N ILE A 83 -8.77 0.07 -15.38
CA ILE A 83 -9.70 -1.06 -15.50
C ILE A 83 -9.17 -2.01 -16.57
N TYR A 84 -8.49 -3.08 -16.14
CA TYR A 84 -7.83 -4.04 -17.02
C TYR A 84 -8.81 -4.81 -17.92
N ASN A 85 -10.07 -5.01 -17.49
CA ASN A 85 -11.11 -5.66 -18.29
C ASN A 85 -12.01 -4.70 -19.08
N TYR A 86 -11.53 -3.48 -19.39
CA TYR A 86 -12.36 -2.46 -20.03
C TYR A 86 -12.84 -2.88 -21.43
N ARG A 87 -12.06 -3.70 -22.16
CA ARG A 87 -12.45 -4.18 -23.51
C ARG A 87 -13.60 -5.16 -23.44
N GLU A 88 -13.57 -6.07 -22.47
CA GLU A 88 -14.63 -7.03 -22.19
C GLU A 88 -15.89 -6.32 -21.70
N LEU A 89 -15.74 -5.36 -20.78
CA LEU A 89 -16.86 -4.53 -20.30
C LEU A 89 -17.49 -3.73 -21.44
N ARG A 90 -16.67 -3.12 -22.30
CA ARG A 90 -17.14 -2.41 -23.47
C ARG A 90 -17.95 -3.31 -24.39
N ALA A 91 -17.45 -4.50 -24.72
CA ALA A 91 -18.19 -5.45 -25.56
C ALA A 91 -19.53 -5.87 -24.93
N GLU A 92 -19.57 -6.11 -23.60
CA GLU A 92 -20.82 -6.39 -22.87
C GLU A 92 -21.80 -5.21 -22.97
N LEU A 93 -21.31 -3.98 -22.80
CA LEU A 93 -22.13 -2.76 -22.82
C LEU A 93 -22.60 -2.38 -24.24
N GLU A 94 -21.77 -2.57 -25.26
CA GLU A 94 -22.16 -2.40 -26.67
C GLU A 94 -23.31 -3.35 -27.04
N SER A 95 -23.27 -4.60 -26.55
CA SER A 95 -24.37 -5.56 -26.74
C SER A 95 -25.69 -5.13 -26.08
N LYS A 96 -25.62 -4.23 -25.11
CA LYS A 96 -26.77 -3.63 -24.40
C LYS A 96 -27.22 -2.29 -24.99
N GLY A 97 -26.54 -1.80 -26.05
CA GLY A 97 -26.91 -0.59 -26.77
C GLY A 97 -26.14 0.67 -26.37
N TYR A 98 -25.07 0.57 -25.57
CA TYR A 98 -24.19 1.69 -25.30
C TYR A 98 -23.25 1.94 -26.49
N SER A 99 -22.95 3.22 -26.76
CA SER A 99 -21.92 3.63 -27.71
C SER A 99 -20.78 4.34 -26.98
N PHE A 100 -19.64 4.45 -27.64
CA PHE A 100 -18.40 4.96 -27.02
C PHE A 100 -17.69 5.91 -27.96
N ASN A 101 -17.18 7.02 -27.43
CA ASN A 101 -16.51 8.10 -28.16
C ASN A 101 -14.99 8.10 -27.97
N SER A 102 -14.48 7.34 -27.01
CA SER A 102 -13.07 7.18 -26.68
C SER A 102 -12.70 5.70 -26.60
N ASN A 103 -11.41 5.41 -26.45
CA ASN A 103 -10.92 4.07 -26.09
C ASN A 103 -10.44 4.02 -24.63
N SER A 104 -10.79 5.04 -23.84
CA SER A 104 -10.44 5.11 -22.42
C SER A 104 -11.26 4.12 -21.61
N ASP A 105 -10.59 3.47 -20.67
CA ASP A 105 -11.21 2.64 -19.65
C ASP A 105 -12.20 3.43 -18.75
N THR A 106 -11.99 4.75 -18.63
CA THR A 106 -12.86 5.68 -17.89
C THR A 106 -14.26 5.76 -18.50
N GLU A 107 -14.40 5.70 -19.83
CA GLU A 107 -15.72 5.70 -20.48
C GLU A 107 -16.45 4.38 -20.23
N SER A 108 -15.71 3.26 -20.15
CA SER A 108 -16.27 1.96 -19.77
C SER A 108 -16.77 1.97 -18.33
N LEU A 109 -16.09 2.66 -17.41
CA LEU A 109 -16.57 2.88 -16.05
C LEU A 109 -17.89 3.66 -16.01
N LEU A 110 -17.99 4.76 -16.77
CA LEU A 110 -19.21 5.57 -16.83
C LEU A 110 -20.39 4.77 -17.35
N ALA A 111 -20.21 4.06 -18.47
CA ALA A 111 -21.24 3.21 -19.05
C ALA A 111 -21.63 2.05 -18.10
N ALA A 112 -20.66 1.47 -17.40
CA ALA A 112 -20.93 0.46 -16.37
C ALA A 112 -21.78 1.02 -15.20
N TYR A 113 -21.53 2.26 -14.76
CA TYR A 113 -22.34 2.91 -13.73
C TYR A 113 -23.74 3.27 -14.25
N ASP A 114 -23.88 3.75 -15.48
CA ASP A 114 -25.19 4.03 -16.07
C ASP A 114 -26.05 2.76 -16.13
N GLU A 115 -25.45 1.61 -16.47
CA GLU A 115 -26.13 0.33 -16.60
C GLU A 115 -26.44 -0.33 -15.24
N TRP A 116 -25.46 -0.39 -14.34
CA TRP A 116 -25.56 -1.20 -13.11
C TRP A 116 -25.62 -0.37 -11.82
N GLY A 117 -25.53 0.96 -11.91
CA GLY A 117 -25.45 1.84 -10.76
C GLY A 117 -24.27 1.47 -9.86
N GLU A 118 -24.50 1.48 -8.54
CA GLU A 118 -23.48 1.16 -7.53
C GLU A 118 -22.94 -0.27 -7.62
N ALA A 119 -23.64 -1.19 -8.29
CA ALA A 119 -23.18 -2.57 -8.48
C ALA A 119 -22.09 -2.69 -9.55
N CYS A 120 -21.79 -1.62 -10.30
CA CYS A 120 -20.75 -1.62 -11.33
C CYS A 120 -19.38 -2.04 -10.77
N VAL A 121 -19.07 -1.72 -9.51
CA VAL A 121 -17.79 -2.05 -8.84
C VAL A 121 -17.50 -3.55 -8.80
N GLU A 122 -18.52 -4.40 -8.84
CA GLU A 122 -18.38 -5.85 -8.84
C GLU A 122 -17.84 -6.38 -10.18
N LYS A 123 -18.10 -5.63 -11.27
CA LYS A 123 -17.70 -5.94 -12.65
C LYS A 123 -16.31 -5.41 -13.03
N LEU A 124 -15.79 -4.44 -12.29
CA LEU A 124 -14.50 -3.80 -12.62
C LEU A 124 -13.34 -4.68 -12.20
N HIS A 125 -12.43 -5.01 -13.11
CA HIS A 125 -11.16 -5.68 -12.79
C HIS A 125 -10.04 -4.65 -12.92
N GLY A 126 -9.42 -4.25 -11.81
CA GLY A 126 -8.53 -3.10 -11.88
C GLY A 126 -7.84 -2.73 -10.58
N MET A 127 -7.09 -1.65 -10.67
CA MET A 127 -6.65 -0.85 -9.54
C MET A 127 -7.30 0.52 -9.70
N PHE A 128 -8.02 1.02 -8.72
CA PHE A 128 -8.80 2.24 -8.91
C PHE A 128 -9.22 2.90 -7.61
N ALA A 129 -9.33 4.22 -7.69
CA ALA A 129 -10.07 5.05 -6.79
C ALA A 129 -10.83 6.07 -7.66
N PHE A 130 -12.15 6.19 -7.50
CA PHE A 130 -12.93 7.16 -8.28
C PHE A 130 -14.00 7.85 -7.45
N ALA A 131 -14.43 9.01 -7.94
CA ALA A 131 -15.58 9.74 -7.46
C ALA A 131 -16.45 10.15 -8.66
N LEU A 132 -17.75 9.94 -8.53
CA LEU A 132 -18.74 10.14 -9.56
C LEU A 132 -19.91 10.93 -8.99
N TRP A 133 -20.23 12.08 -9.59
CA TRP A 133 -21.43 12.84 -9.28
C TRP A 133 -22.54 12.46 -10.24
N ASP A 134 -23.66 11.95 -9.70
CA ASP A 134 -24.87 11.60 -10.44
C ASP A 134 -25.93 12.68 -10.12
N SER A 135 -26.21 13.52 -11.11
CA SER A 135 -27.17 14.63 -10.96
C SER A 135 -28.64 14.17 -11.01
N GLU A 136 -28.95 13.02 -11.59
CA GLU A 136 -30.32 12.48 -11.57
C GLU A 136 -30.66 11.93 -10.19
N ARG A 137 -29.71 11.25 -9.56
CA ARG A 137 -29.86 10.68 -8.21
C ARG A 137 -29.43 11.63 -7.08
N GLN A 138 -28.88 12.81 -7.40
CA GLN A 138 -28.35 13.81 -6.47
C GLN A 138 -27.40 13.19 -5.43
N GLN A 139 -26.40 12.44 -5.91
CA GLN A 139 -25.47 11.73 -5.05
C GLN A 139 -24.03 11.76 -5.57
N LEU A 140 -23.08 11.68 -4.63
CA LEU A 140 -21.70 11.36 -4.94
C LEU A 140 -21.47 9.88 -4.63
N PHE A 141 -21.11 9.10 -5.65
CA PHE A 141 -20.68 7.72 -5.51
C PHE A 141 -19.16 7.65 -5.62
N VAL A 142 -18.51 7.00 -4.65
CA VAL A 142 -17.06 6.82 -4.61
C VAL A 142 -16.73 5.35 -4.46
N ALA A 143 -15.61 4.90 -5.01
CA ALA A 143 -15.15 3.53 -4.79
C ALA A 143 -13.64 3.41 -4.78
N ARG A 144 -13.15 2.44 -4.01
CA ARG A 144 -11.74 2.03 -3.94
C ARG A 144 -11.62 0.56 -4.29
N ASP A 145 -10.56 0.19 -5.01
CA ASP A 145 -10.36 -1.18 -5.49
C ASP A 145 -10.25 -2.22 -4.36
N ARG A 146 -10.47 -3.48 -4.74
CA ARG A 146 -10.51 -4.68 -3.89
C ARG A 146 -9.44 -4.76 -2.81
N PHE A 147 -8.20 -4.40 -3.15
CA PHE A 147 -7.06 -4.50 -2.24
C PHE A 147 -6.53 -3.13 -1.81
N GLY A 148 -7.15 -2.04 -2.24
CA GLY A 148 -6.77 -0.68 -1.86
C GLY A 148 -5.48 -0.21 -2.52
N LYS A 149 -5.17 -0.70 -3.73
CA LYS A 149 -3.97 -0.32 -4.50
C LYS A 149 -3.90 1.18 -4.75
N LYS A 150 -5.05 1.83 -4.97
CA LYS A 150 -5.13 3.29 -5.09
C LYS A 150 -5.68 3.93 -3.83
N PRO A 151 -5.07 5.04 -3.36
CA PRO A 151 -5.51 5.72 -2.16
C PRO A 151 -6.79 6.52 -2.42
N PHE A 152 -7.62 6.60 -1.38
CA PHE A 152 -8.78 7.50 -1.32
C PHE A 152 -8.98 7.92 0.12
N TYR A 153 -8.86 9.21 0.39
CA TYR A 153 -9.08 9.81 1.70
C TYR A 153 -10.29 10.74 1.63
N PHE A 154 -10.97 10.88 2.77
CA PHE A 154 -12.07 11.81 2.89
C PHE A 154 -12.12 12.44 4.28
N TRP A 155 -12.74 13.60 4.36
CA TRP A 155 -13.09 14.29 5.58
C TRP A 155 -14.58 14.60 5.51
N GLN A 156 -15.31 14.24 6.56
CA GLN A 156 -16.74 14.51 6.67
C GLN A 156 -17.00 15.29 7.96
N ARG A 157 -17.79 16.35 7.86
CA ARG A 157 -18.29 17.08 9.03
C ARG A 157 -19.69 17.57 8.80
N GLY A 158 -20.61 17.08 9.62
CA GLY A 158 -22.03 17.33 9.40
C GLY A 158 -22.45 16.79 8.05
N ASP A 159 -22.96 17.67 7.20
CA ASP A 159 -23.50 17.34 5.88
C ASP A 159 -22.49 17.53 4.73
N GLU A 160 -21.25 17.94 5.01
CA GLU A 160 -20.20 18.19 4.00
C GLU A 160 -19.23 17.02 3.87
N LEU A 161 -18.74 16.79 2.65
CA LEU A 161 -17.73 15.79 2.34
C LEU A 161 -16.64 16.39 1.45
N ILE A 162 -15.38 16.19 1.82
CA ILE A 162 -14.20 16.60 1.04
C ILE A 162 -13.33 15.36 0.84
N PHE A 163 -12.81 15.14 -0.37
CA PHE A 163 -12.03 13.95 -0.66
C PHE A 163 -10.81 14.25 -1.53
N GLY A 164 -9.87 13.30 -1.54
CA GLY A 164 -8.68 13.36 -2.37
C GLY A 164 -7.94 12.03 -2.46
N SER A 165 -7.07 11.92 -3.47
CA SER A 165 -6.08 10.85 -3.54
C SER A 165 -5.04 10.96 -2.44
N GLU A 166 -4.80 12.18 -1.93
CA GLU A 166 -3.80 12.48 -0.91
C GLU A 166 -4.37 13.41 0.16
N ILE A 167 -3.88 13.32 1.39
CA ILE A 167 -4.43 14.06 2.53
C ILE A 167 -4.21 15.56 2.34
N LYS A 168 -3.06 15.96 1.76
CA LYS A 168 -2.78 17.35 1.39
C LYS A 168 -3.85 17.99 0.50
N ASN A 169 -4.58 17.22 -0.34
CA ASN A 169 -5.71 17.77 -1.11
C ASN A 169 -6.81 18.29 -0.19
N ILE A 170 -7.11 17.55 0.88
CA ILE A 170 -8.17 17.84 1.83
C ILE A 170 -7.75 19.01 2.73
N LEU A 171 -6.48 19.04 3.15
CA LEU A 171 -5.92 20.09 4.03
C LEU A 171 -5.87 21.49 3.38
N VAL A 172 -6.10 21.61 2.06
CA VAL A 172 -6.24 22.90 1.38
C VAL A 172 -7.55 23.60 1.74
N HIS A 173 -8.57 22.84 2.13
CA HIS A 173 -9.87 23.40 2.47
C HIS A 173 -9.82 24.15 3.82
N PRO A 174 -10.22 25.43 3.90
CA PRO A 174 -10.04 26.25 5.11
C PRO A 174 -10.72 25.72 6.39
N ARG A 175 -11.78 24.91 6.23
CA ARG A 175 -12.51 24.30 7.36
C ARG A 175 -11.83 23.07 7.94
N VAL A 176 -10.86 22.49 7.23
CA VAL A 176 -10.12 21.31 7.70
C VAL A 176 -8.94 21.81 8.51
N GLN A 177 -8.99 21.56 9.81
CA GLN A 177 -7.91 21.95 10.72
C GLN A 177 -6.81 20.90 10.71
N ARG A 178 -5.56 21.34 10.78
CA ARG A 178 -4.40 20.46 10.96
C ARG A 178 -4.28 20.10 12.43
N GLN A 179 -5.00 19.07 12.83
CA GLN A 179 -5.00 18.51 14.19
C GLN A 179 -4.54 17.06 14.13
N ILE A 180 -3.90 16.60 15.21
CA ILE A 180 -3.31 15.27 15.29
C ILE A 180 -4.27 14.32 16.00
N ASP A 181 -4.51 13.16 15.41
CA ASP A 181 -5.21 12.07 16.08
C ASP A 181 -4.24 11.31 17.00
N GLN A 182 -4.33 11.54 18.32
CA GLN A 182 -3.48 10.85 19.30
C GLN A 182 -3.68 9.33 19.32
N ALA A 183 -4.87 8.84 18.98
CA ALA A 183 -5.12 7.41 18.90
C ALA A 183 -4.44 6.81 17.66
N ALA A 184 -4.33 7.56 16.57
CA ALA A 184 -3.52 7.17 15.41
C ALA A 184 -2.00 7.16 15.73
N VAL A 185 -1.50 8.08 16.57
CA VAL A 185 -0.12 8.04 17.06
C VAL A 185 0.12 6.76 17.90
N TRP A 186 -0.83 6.41 18.76
CA TRP A 186 -0.77 5.17 19.56
C TRP A 186 -0.74 3.90 18.71
N ASP A 187 -1.50 3.86 17.62
CA ASP A 187 -1.45 2.78 16.62
C ASP A 187 -0.11 2.76 15.88
N TYR A 188 0.36 3.93 15.44
CA TYR A 188 1.63 4.06 14.74
C TYR A 188 2.80 3.48 15.54
N LEU A 189 2.82 3.67 16.86
CA LEU A 189 3.83 3.08 17.76
C LEU A 189 3.80 1.54 17.80
N ALA A 190 2.64 0.92 17.54
CA ALA A 190 2.55 -0.52 17.41
C ALA A 190 2.87 -0.99 16.00
N PHE A 191 2.16 -0.47 14.99
CA PHE A 191 2.14 -0.99 13.63
C PHE A 191 3.27 -0.46 12.75
N ARG A 192 3.84 0.71 13.07
CA ARG A 192 4.69 1.54 12.19
C ARG A 192 3.94 2.09 10.97
N TYR A 193 2.62 2.00 10.96
CA TYR A 193 1.71 2.64 10.03
C TYR A 193 0.40 2.88 10.78
N VAL A 194 -0.52 3.65 10.21
CA VAL A 194 -1.86 3.82 10.78
C VAL A 194 -2.84 2.94 10.00
N PRO A 195 -3.40 1.90 10.62
CA PRO A 195 -4.43 1.09 10.00
C PRO A 195 -5.67 1.93 9.66
N TRP A 196 -6.36 1.61 8.57
CA TRP A 196 -7.66 2.21 8.26
C TRP A 196 -8.67 1.93 9.40
N PRO A 197 -9.66 2.81 9.63
CA PRO A 197 -10.01 3.99 8.83
C PRO A 197 -9.17 5.25 9.14
N ARG A 198 -8.35 5.25 10.20
CA ARG A 198 -7.69 6.47 10.68
C ARG A 198 -6.56 6.95 9.78
N THR A 199 -6.21 8.23 9.96
CA THR A 199 -4.93 8.81 9.56
C THR A 199 -4.33 9.54 10.76
N LEU A 200 -3.10 10.07 10.65
CA LEU A 200 -2.54 10.92 11.71
C LEU A 200 -3.24 12.29 11.82
N PHE A 201 -4.08 12.66 10.85
CA PHE A 201 -4.85 13.90 10.87
C PHE A 201 -6.25 13.63 11.39
N GLU A 202 -6.64 14.37 12.43
CA GLU A 202 -7.96 14.25 13.05
C GLU A 202 -9.08 14.52 12.03
N GLY A 203 -10.06 13.61 11.98
CA GLY A 203 -11.22 13.69 11.09
C GLY A 203 -10.96 13.36 9.62
N VAL A 204 -9.71 13.09 9.22
CA VAL A 204 -9.40 12.58 7.88
C VAL A 204 -9.30 11.07 7.93
N GLU A 205 -10.13 10.40 7.15
CA GLU A 205 -10.25 8.94 7.12
C GLU A 205 -9.87 8.35 5.76
N LYS A 206 -9.45 7.09 5.77
CA LYS A 206 -9.20 6.27 4.58
C LYS A 206 -10.48 5.54 4.19
N LEU A 207 -10.90 5.61 2.93
CA LEU A 207 -11.92 4.69 2.42
C LEU A 207 -11.36 3.25 2.45
N PRO A 208 -12.02 2.27 3.10
CA PRO A 208 -11.45 0.94 3.23
C PRO A 208 -11.24 0.23 1.89
N PRO A 209 -10.26 -0.68 1.76
CA PRO A 209 -10.08 -1.51 0.58
C PRO A 209 -11.33 -2.34 0.23
N GLY A 210 -11.68 -2.40 -1.05
CA GLY A 210 -12.84 -3.15 -1.52
C GLY A 210 -14.17 -2.57 -1.08
N SER A 211 -14.24 -1.25 -0.89
CA SER A 211 -15.44 -0.54 -0.45
C SER A 211 -15.85 0.56 -1.42
N CYS A 212 -17.14 0.87 -1.39
CA CYS A 212 -17.71 2.03 -2.04
C CYS A 212 -18.49 2.88 -1.02
N GLY A 213 -18.55 4.18 -1.26
CA GLY A 213 -19.27 5.13 -0.43
C GLY A 213 -20.32 5.88 -1.25
N VAL A 214 -21.45 6.17 -0.62
CA VAL A 214 -22.51 6.99 -1.20
C VAL A 214 -22.76 8.16 -0.27
N TRP A 215 -22.51 9.37 -0.76
CA TRP A 215 -22.98 10.58 -0.12
C TRP A 215 -24.33 10.98 -0.73
N ARG A 216 -25.35 11.14 0.11
CA ARG A 216 -26.69 11.58 -0.30
C ARG A 216 -27.35 12.32 0.86
N ASN A 217 -27.93 13.49 0.60
CA ASN A 217 -28.68 14.28 1.59
C ASN A 217 -27.91 14.54 2.90
N GLY A 218 -26.60 14.79 2.82
CA GLY A 218 -25.76 15.06 4.00
C GLY A 218 -25.28 13.82 4.75
N GLU A 219 -25.67 12.63 4.34
CA GLU A 219 -25.21 11.37 4.92
C GLU A 219 -24.22 10.68 3.98
N PHE A 220 -23.07 10.27 4.51
CA PHE A 220 -22.11 9.43 3.81
C PHE A 220 -22.14 8.03 4.40
N SER A 221 -22.50 7.05 3.58
CA SER A 221 -22.55 5.64 3.97
C SER A 221 -21.51 4.86 3.20
N VAL A 222 -20.78 3.98 3.88
CA VAL A 222 -19.74 3.14 3.28
C VAL A 222 -20.18 1.69 3.37
N ARG A 223 -20.12 0.97 2.25
CA ARG A 223 -20.31 -0.49 2.19
C ARG A 223 -19.10 -1.17 1.57
N ARG A 224 -18.78 -2.35 2.07
CA ARG A 224 -17.75 -3.21 1.51
C ARG A 224 -18.36 -4.10 0.43
N TYR A 225 -17.86 -4.02 -0.80
CA TYR A 225 -18.29 -4.88 -1.92
C TYR A 225 -17.32 -6.05 -2.14
N TYR A 226 -16.12 -6.01 -1.56
CA TYR A 226 -15.13 -7.07 -1.67
C TYR A 226 -14.41 -7.34 -0.36
N ILE A 227 -14.25 -8.62 -0.05
CA ILE A 227 -13.48 -9.12 1.09
C ILE A 227 -12.47 -10.13 0.54
N PRO A 228 -11.19 -10.08 0.96
CA PRO A 228 -10.21 -11.05 0.49
C PRO A 228 -10.65 -12.50 0.76
N PRO A 229 -10.40 -13.41 -0.19
CA PRO A 229 -10.96 -14.76 -0.17
C PRO A 229 -10.44 -15.61 1.00
N ASP A 230 -9.27 -15.28 1.56
CA ASP A 230 -8.74 -15.98 2.73
C ASP A 230 -9.52 -15.75 4.03
N ARG A 231 -10.52 -14.84 4.05
CA ARG A 231 -11.49 -14.78 5.16
C ARG A 231 -12.24 -16.10 5.27
N GLU A 232 -12.79 -16.55 4.15
CA GLU A 232 -13.66 -17.72 4.01
C GLU A 232 -13.35 -18.42 2.69
N PRO A 233 -12.31 -19.28 2.67
CA PRO A 233 -11.89 -19.93 1.44
C PRO A 233 -12.97 -20.88 0.95
N ARG A 234 -13.32 -20.77 -0.32
CA ARG A 234 -14.14 -21.77 -1.00
C ARG A 234 -13.26 -22.98 -1.28
N VAL A 235 -13.39 -24.02 -0.48
CA VAL A 235 -12.74 -25.31 -0.75
C VAL A 235 -13.60 -26.03 -1.77
N ASP A 236 -13.15 -26.08 -3.03
CA ASP A 236 -13.79 -26.93 -4.02
C ASP A 236 -13.70 -28.40 -3.55
N GLN A 237 -14.82 -29.11 -3.60
CA GLN A 237 -14.89 -30.49 -3.11
C GLN A 237 -14.09 -31.48 -3.99
N ALA A 238 -13.73 -31.07 -5.21
CA ALA A 238 -12.91 -31.85 -6.13
C ALA A 238 -11.44 -31.38 -6.07
N PRO A 239 -10.46 -32.29 -5.97
CA PRO A 239 -9.05 -31.93 -6.07
C PRO A 239 -8.76 -31.27 -7.42
N VAL A 240 -8.11 -30.11 -7.40
CA VAL A 240 -7.55 -29.49 -8.62
C VAL A 240 -6.47 -30.41 -9.17
N ALA A 241 -6.62 -30.89 -10.40
CA ALA A 241 -5.75 -31.91 -10.99
C ALA A 241 -4.29 -31.44 -11.14
N ASP A 242 -4.08 -30.18 -11.55
CA ASP A 242 -2.77 -29.54 -11.61
C ASP A 242 -2.85 -28.12 -11.03
N PRO A 243 -2.61 -27.96 -9.72
CA PRO A 243 -2.71 -26.67 -9.07
C PRO A 243 -1.65 -25.67 -9.55
N VAL A 244 -0.49 -26.14 -10.02
CA VAL A 244 0.62 -25.28 -10.47
C VAL A 244 0.34 -24.73 -11.86
N ALA A 245 -0.18 -25.55 -12.78
CA ALA A 245 -0.56 -25.08 -14.11
C ALA A 245 -1.63 -23.99 -14.06
N GLY A 246 -2.71 -24.21 -13.29
CA GLY A 246 -3.76 -23.20 -13.13
C GLY A 246 -3.25 -21.91 -12.46
N PHE A 247 -2.30 -22.00 -11.53
CA PHE A 247 -1.67 -20.80 -10.96
C PHE A 247 -0.87 -20.03 -12.00
N MET A 248 -0.08 -20.74 -12.81
CA MET A 248 0.75 -20.12 -13.85
C MET A 248 -0.10 -19.47 -14.94
N GLU A 249 -1.22 -20.10 -15.33
CA GLU A 249 -2.19 -19.51 -16.27
C GLU A 249 -2.77 -18.20 -15.73
N GLN A 250 -3.25 -18.20 -14.48
CA GLN A 250 -3.81 -17.02 -13.83
C GLN A 250 -2.77 -15.90 -13.65
N LEU A 251 -1.52 -16.25 -13.29
CA LEU A 251 -0.44 -15.29 -13.15
C LEU A 251 -0.01 -14.70 -14.50
N ASP A 252 0.07 -15.52 -15.54
CA ASP A 252 0.42 -15.09 -16.90
C ASP A 252 -0.62 -14.11 -17.45
N HIS A 253 -1.91 -14.44 -17.32
CA HIS A 253 -3.01 -13.53 -17.67
C HIS A 253 -2.99 -12.24 -16.83
N ALA A 254 -2.67 -12.32 -15.54
CA ALA A 254 -2.53 -11.15 -14.68
C ALA A 254 -1.39 -10.22 -15.13
N VAL A 255 -0.29 -10.77 -15.65
CA VAL A 255 0.83 -10.01 -16.23
C VAL A 255 0.42 -9.39 -17.56
N GLU A 256 -0.13 -10.18 -18.49
CA GLU A 256 -0.56 -9.73 -19.82
C GLU A 256 -1.53 -8.55 -19.74
N SER A 257 -2.61 -8.70 -18.97
CA SER A 257 -3.64 -7.66 -18.80
C SER A 257 -3.09 -6.34 -18.21
N ARG A 258 -1.97 -6.38 -17.49
CA ARG A 258 -1.31 -5.20 -16.90
C ARG A 258 -0.25 -4.59 -17.81
N MET A 259 0.11 -5.23 -18.92
CA MET A 259 1.03 -4.68 -19.91
C MET A 259 0.33 -3.77 -20.93
N VAL A 260 -1.01 -3.68 -20.91
CA VAL A 260 -1.77 -2.79 -21.80
C VAL A 260 -1.45 -1.32 -21.50
N ALA A 261 -0.77 -0.64 -22.41
CA ALA A 261 -0.41 0.77 -22.35
C ALA A 261 -0.09 1.34 -23.75
N ASP A 262 -0.36 2.63 -23.98
CA ASP A 262 0.03 3.35 -25.21
C ASP A 262 1.40 4.06 -25.07
N VAL A 263 2.13 3.76 -23.99
CA VAL A 263 3.39 4.40 -23.61
C VAL A 263 4.43 3.37 -23.20
N PRO A 264 5.74 3.70 -23.29
CA PRO A 264 6.80 2.79 -22.84
C PRO A 264 6.65 2.40 -21.37
N PHE A 265 6.92 1.12 -21.11
CA PHE A 265 6.80 0.49 -19.80
C PHE A 265 7.99 -0.40 -19.45
N GLY A 266 8.11 -0.74 -18.16
CA GLY A 266 9.17 -1.61 -17.67
C GLY A 266 8.78 -2.40 -16.43
N ALA A 267 9.77 -2.86 -15.68
CA ALA A 267 9.58 -3.58 -14.43
C ALA A 267 10.66 -3.23 -13.40
N PHE A 268 10.29 -3.26 -12.12
CA PHE A 268 11.27 -3.28 -11.04
C PHE A 268 11.81 -4.69 -10.84
N LEU A 269 13.14 -4.83 -10.88
CA LEU A 269 13.84 -6.09 -10.77
C LEU A 269 14.75 -6.09 -9.54
N SER A 270 14.52 -7.03 -8.63
CA SER A 270 15.33 -7.18 -7.41
C SER A 270 16.17 -8.46 -7.39
N GLY A 271 16.07 -9.28 -8.45
CA GLY A 271 16.64 -10.63 -8.46
C GLY A 271 16.02 -11.56 -7.41
N GLY A 272 14.88 -11.20 -6.84
CA GLY A 272 14.03 -12.12 -6.08
C GLY A 272 13.11 -12.90 -7.01
N ILE A 273 12.62 -14.07 -6.57
CA ILE A 273 11.74 -14.89 -7.40
C ILE A 273 10.49 -14.13 -7.90
N ASP A 274 9.96 -13.21 -7.10
CA ASP A 274 8.74 -12.47 -7.40
C ASP A 274 8.91 -11.57 -8.61
N SER A 275 9.87 -10.63 -8.56
CA SER A 275 10.17 -9.71 -9.66
C SER A 275 10.74 -10.45 -10.88
N SER A 276 11.52 -11.51 -10.67
CA SER A 276 12.05 -12.35 -11.75
C SER A 276 10.93 -13.07 -12.50
N ALA A 277 9.89 -13.54 -11.78
CA ALA A 277 8.73 -14.16 -12.39
C ALA A 277 7.93 -13.18 -13.23
N ILE A 278 7.71 -11.96 -12.72
CA ILE A 278 7.08 -10.89 -13.50
C ILE A 278 7.87 -10.62 -14.79
N VAL A 279 9.18 -10.39 -14.71
CA VAL A 279 10.01 -10.12 -15.90
C VAL A 279 9.98 -11.29 -16.88
N GLY A 280 10.12 -12.53 -16.40
CA GLY A 280 10.11 -13.72 -17.25
C GLY A 280 8.76 -14.00 -17.93
N LEU A 281 7.64 -13.55 -17.35
CA LEU A 281 6.32 -13.62 -17.99
C LEU A 281 6.10 -12.45 -18.93
N MET A 282 6.55 -11.24 -18.58
CA MET A 282 6.46 -10.07 -19.46
C MET A 282 7.16 -10.29 -20.80
N THR A 283 8.29 -11.02 -20.81
CA THR A 283 9.05 -11.32 -22.04
C THR A 283 8.30 -12.26 -22.99
N ARG A 284 7.28 -13.00 -22.51
CA ARG A 284 6.40 -13.82 -23.38
C ARG A 284 5.41 -12.99 -24.17
N HIS A 285 5.04 -11.83 -23.63
CA HIS A 285 4.02 -10.93 -24.17
C HIS A 285 4.60 -9.68 -24.82
N SER A 286 5.93 -9.58 -24.94
CA SER A 286 6.62 -8.44 -25.54
C SER A 286 7.56 -8.89 -26.65
N ASN A 287 7.49 -8.19 -27.78
CA ASN A 287 8.44 -8.36 -28.89
C ASN A 287 9.70 -7.50 -28.72
N GLU A 288 9.68 -6.55 -27.79
CA GLU A 288 10.81 -5.66 -27.47
C GLU A 288 11.44 -6.04 -26.14
N PRO A 289 12.76 -5.81 -25.94
CA PRO A 289 13.41 -5.98 -24.65
C PRO A 289 12.67 -5.25 -23.52
N ILE A 290 12.31 -5.97 -22.46
CA ILE A 290 11.68 -5.36 -21.28
C ILE A 290 12.70 -4.44 -20.61
N LYS A 291 12.29 -3.20 -20.32
CA LYS A 291 13.10 -2.28 -19.51
C LYS A 291 13.04 -2.70 -18.05
N THR A 292 14.19 -2.96 -17.44
CA THR A 292 14.25 -3.37 -16.03
C THR A 292 15.09 -2.41 -15.21
N PHE A 293 14.64 -2.14 -13.99
CA PHE A 293 15.29 -1.19 -13.11
C PHE A 293 15.59 -1.86 -11.77
N SER A 294 16.84 -1.75 -11.33
CA SER A 294 17.32 -2.30 -10.07
C SER A 294 18.02 -1.24 -9.24
N VAL A 295 17.89 -1.36 -7.92
CA VAL A 295 18.58 -0.48 -6.99
C VAL A 295 19.50 -1.30 -6.08
N GLY A 296 20.70 -0.79 -5.87
CA GLY A 296 21.70 -1.35 -4.97
C GLY A 296 22.25 -0.30 -4.02
N PHE A 297 23.00 -0.75 -3.02
CA PHE A 297 23.71 0.10 -2.07
C PHE A 297 25.21 -0.04 -2.28
N SER A 298 25.96 1.00 -1.94
CA SER A 298 27.42 0.99 -1.97
C SER A 298 28.01 -0.13 -1.10
N GLU A 299 27.32 -0.50 -0.02
CA GLU A 299 27.65 -1.63 0.83
C GLU A 299 27.27 -2.95 0.15
N ALA A 300 28.28 -3.67 -0.38
CA ALA A 300 28.09 -4.89 -1.17
C ALA A 300 27.20 -5.97 -0.51
N GLN A 301 27.19 -6.06 0.83
CA GLN A 301 26.37 -7.02 1.58
C GLN A 301 24.85 -6.73 1.54
N TYR A 302 24.47 -5.53 1.11
CA TYR A 302 23.09 -5.07 0.95
C TYR A 302 22.66 -4.94 -0.51
N SER A 303 23.56 -5.19 -1.47
CA SER A 303 23.28 -5.04 -2.90
C SER A 303 22.64 -6.30 -3.50
N GLU A 304 21.48 -6.14 -4.14
CA GLU A 304 20.79 -7.21 -4.87
C GLU A 304 21.15 -7.26 -6.37
N LEU A 305 21.98 -6.32 -6.83
CA LEU A 305 22.28 -6.09 -8.25
C LEU A 305 22.81 -7.32 -8.98
N GLY A 306 23.66 -8.15 -8.33
CA GLY A 306 24.19 -9.35 -8.97
C GLY A 306 23.12 -10.38 -9.39
N TYR A 307 22.06 -10.54 -8.59
CA TYR A 307 20.95 -11.43 -8.93
C TYR A 307 20.04 -10.81 -9.99
N ALA A 308 19.81 -9.50 -9.91
CA ALA A 308 19.05 -8.78 -10.94
C ALA A 308 19.74 -8.88 -12.31
N LYS A 309 21.06 -8.67 -12.35
CA LYS A 309 21.88 -8.84 -13.55
C LYS A 309 21.78 -10.25 -14.15
N THR A 310 21.76 -11.29 -13.33
CA THR A 310 21.57 -12.68 -13.80
C THR A 310 20.26 -12.84 -14.58
N ILE A 311 19.17 -12.25 -14.07
CA ILE A 311 17.86 -12.29 -14.72
C ILE A 311 17.83 -11.42 -15.98
N ALA A 312 18.45 -10.24 -15.90
CA ALA A 312 18.55 -9.33 -17.04
C ALA A 312 19.30 -9.96 -18.22
N GLU A 313 20.41 -10.64 -17.96
CA GLU A 313 21.19 -11.37 -18.97
C GLU A 313 20.40 -12.55 -19.55
N GLN A 314 19.70 -13.31 -18.71
CA GLN A 314 18.91 -14.46 -19.16
C GLN A 314 17.75 -14.07 -20.09
N PHE A 315 17.06 -12.97 -19.81
CA PHE A 315 15.90 -12.52 -20.58
C PHE A 315 16.24 -11.40 -21.57
N HIS A 316 17.51 -11.06 -21.74
CA HIS A 316 17.99 -10.00 -22.64
C HIS A 316 17.25 -8.67 -22.45
N THR A 317 17.06 -8.25 -21.19
CA THR A 317 16.34 -7.01 -20.85
C THR A 317 17.21 -5.77 -21.06
N ASP A 318 16.58 -4.62 -21.33
CA ASP A 318 17.24 -3.30 -21.25
C ASP A 318 17.38 -2.91 -19.76
N HIS A 319 18.55 -3.21 -19.18
CA HIS A 319 18.75 -3.20 -17.73
C HIS A 319 19.44 -1.92 -17.24
N HIS A 320 18.81 -1.28 -16.25
CA HIS A 320 19.30 -0.08 -15.60
C HIS A 320 19.52 -0.32 -14.11
N GLU A 321 20.74 -0.02 -13.63
CA GLU A 321 21.10 -0.14 -12.21
C GLU A 321 21.31 1.25 -11.60
N LEU A 322 20.77 1.45 -10.39
CA LEU A 322 20.97 2.63 -9.57
C LEU A 322 21.68 2.27 -8.27
N THR A 323 22.80 2.94 -7.97
CA THR A 323 23.46 2.81 -6.67
C THR A 323 23.09 3.97 -5.77
N VAL A 324 22.51 3.67 -4.60
CA VAL A 324 22.08 4.66 -3.62
C VAL A 324 23.07 4.73 -2.46
N SER A 325 23.37 5.95 -2.03
CA SER A 325 24.22 6.24 -0.86
C SER A 325 23.37 6.69 0.32
N GLN A 326 23.94 6.61 1.52
CA GLN A 326 23.31 7.14 2.73
C GLN A 326 22.96 8.63 2.61
N ALA A 327 23.83 9.44 2.02
CA ALA A 327 23.64 10.89 1.92
C ALA A 327 22.37 11.23 1.12
N HIS A 328 22.15 10.56 -0.01
CA HIS A 328 20.92 10.70 -0.79
C HIS A 328 19.67 10.43 0.04
N LEU A 329 19.74 9.47 0.97
CA LEU A 329 18.59 9.11 1.79
C LEU A 329 18.25 10.18 2.81
N MET A 330 19.26 10.77 3.45
CA MET A 330 19.05 11.82 4.44
C MET A 330 18.52 13.11 3.82
N GLU A 331 19.03 13.48 2.65
CA GLU A 331 18.61 14.69 1.94
C GLU A 331 17.15 14.62 1.48
N GLU A 332 16.68 13.44 1.06
CA GLU A 332 15.32 13.25 0.55
C GLU A 332 14.28 13.03 1.66
N LEU A 333 14.69 12.67 2.89
CA LEU A 333 13.77 12.22 3.93
C LEU A 333 12.65 13.23 4.27
N PRO A 334 12.92 14.53 4.54
CA PRO A 334 11.85 15.49 4.84
C PRO A 334 10.86 15.66 3.68
N LYS A 335 11.38 15.73 2.45
CA LYS A 335 10.59 15.79 1.23
C LYS A 335 9.70 14.57 1.06
N LEU A 336 10.21 13.37 1.34
CA LEU A 336 9.43 12.13 1.25
C LEU A 336 8.37 12.00 2.32
N VAL A 337 8.62 12.50 3.53
CA VAL A 337 7.59 12.60 4.58
C VAL A 337 6.43 13.49 4.13
N ARG A 338 6.72 14.64 3.51
CA ARG A 338 5.69 15.51 2.92
C ARG A 338 4.97 14.86 1.75
N LEU A 339 5.67 14.11 0.89
CA LEU A 339 5.04 13.41 -0.24
C LEU A 339 4.14 12.26 0.24
N ARG A 340 4.53 11.57 1.31
CA ARG A 340 3.79 10.44 1.89
C ARG A 340 2.54 10.87 2.66
N ASP A 341 2.44 12.13 3.10
CA ASP A 341 1.44 12.62 4.07
C ASP A 341 1.49 11.91 5.44
N ALA A 342 2.54 11.13 5.68
CA ALA A 342 2.72 10.33 6.87
C ALA A 342 4.22 10.07 7.07
N PRO A 343 4.65 9.64 8.28
CA PRO A 343 6.00 9.20 8.54
C PRO A 343 6.49 8.16 7.52
N VAL A 344 7.72 8.32 7.00
CA VAL A 344 8.37 7.32 6.15
C VAL A 344 8.84 6.16 7.04
N ALA A 345 7.93 5.31 7.45
CA ALA A 345 8.18 4.33 8.51
C ALA A 345 9.01 3.11 8.06
N GLU A 346 9.12 2.88 6.75
CA GLU A 346 9.99 1.86 6.16
C GLU A 346 11.13 2.55 5.40
N PRO A 347 12.40 2.28 5.76
CA PRO A 347 13.55 2.88 5.08
C PRO A 347 13.60 2.60 3.56
N SER A 348 12.97 1.50 3.11
CA SER A 348 12.91 1.10 1.71
C SER A 348 12.09 2.03 0.80
N ASP A 349 11.28 2.92 1.37
CA ASP A 349 10.50 3.89 0.60
C ASP A 349 11.38 4.81 -0.25
N ILE A 350 12.49 5.26 0.32
CA ILE A 350 13.40 6.19 -0.31
C ILE A 350 14.07 5.58 -1.55
N PRO A 351 14.66 4.37 -1.51
CA PRO A 351 15.19 3.74 -2.71
C PRO A 351 14.10 3.37 -3.73
N ILE A 352 12.84 3.10 -3.32
CA ILE A 352 11.73 2.98 -4.27
C ILE A 352 11.51 4.30 -5.00
N TYR A 353 11.52 5.43 -4.29
CA TYR A 353 11.41 6.76 -4.89
C TYR A 353 12.56 7.04 -5.88
N LEU A 354 13.81 6.81 -5.44
CA LEU A 354 14.99 7.04 -6.27
C LEU A 354 15.00 6.13 -7.51
N LEU A 355 14.62 4.86 -7.36
CA LEU A 355 14.44 3.92 -8.47
C LEU A 355 13.32 4.37 -9.42
N SER A 356 12.25 4.96 -8.87
CA SER A 356 11.14 5.49 -9.66
C SER A 356 11.55 6.71 -10.47
N LEU A 357 12.40 7.59 -9.92
CA LEU A 357 13.01 8.70 -10.67
C LEU A 357 13.86 8.19 -11.83
N GLU A 358 14.64 7.12 -11.61
CA GLU A 358 15.44 6.50 -12.67
C GLU A 358 14.54 5.92 -13.77
N ALA A 359 13.54 5.12 -13.40
CA ALA A 359 12.60 4.54 -14.34
C ALA A 359 11.83 5.60 -15.13
N ARG A 360 11.41 6.69 -14.47
CA ARG A 360 10.63 7.76 -15.11
C ARG A 360 11.35 8.41 -16.29
N LYS A 361 12.68 8.35 -16.34
CA LYS A 361 13.48 8.88 -17.46
C LYS A 361 13.13 8.21 -18.79
N THR A 362 12.69 6.95 -18.77
CA THR A 362 12.49 6.15 -19.99
C THR A 362 11.12 5.48 -20.09
N VAL A 363 10.37 5.37 -18.99
CA VAL A 363 9.03 4.76 -18.95
C VAL A 363 8.04 5.58 -18.13
N LYS A 364 6.73 5.39 -18.36
CA LYS A 364 5.66 6.02 -17.53
C LYS A 364 5.02 5.06 -16.52
N MET A 365 5.28 3.77 -16.67
CA MET A 365 4.77 2.75 -15.78
C MET A 365 5.76 1.61 -15.60
N VAL A 366 5.63 0.87 -14.50
CA VAL A 366 6.37 -0.37 -14.20
C VAL A 366 5.45 -1.46 -13.61
N LEU A 367 5.74 -2.73 -13.93
CA LEU A 367 5.20 -3.86 -13.16
C LEU A 367 6.12 -4.19 -11.98
N THR A 368 5.53 -4.61 -10.86
CA THR A 368 6.26 -4.99 -9.64
C THR A 368 5.83 -6.36 -9.13
N GLY A 369 6.70 -7.01 -8.35
CA GLY A 369 6.42 -8.28 -7.68
C GLY A 369 5.66 -8.15 -6.34
N GLU A 370 5.14 -6.96 -6.01
CA GLU A 370 4.46 -6.71 -4.73
C GLU A 370 3.16 -7.55 -4.62
N GLY A 371 2.81 -7.97 -3.40
CA GLY A 371 1.66 -8.83 -3.12
C GLY A 371 1.99 -10.33 -3.13
N SER A 372 3.07 -10.76 -3.79
CA SER A 372 3.45 -12.19 -3.85
C SER A 372 3.62 -12.81 -2.45
N ASP A 373 4.25 -12.11 -1.51
CA ASP A 373 4.49 -12.63 -0.16
C ASP A 373 3.19 -12.84 0.64
N GLU A 374 2.22 -11.93 0.49
CA GLU A 374 0.94 -11.86 1.21
C GLU A 374 -0.10 -12.87 0.70
N PHE A 375 0.00 -13.31 -0.56
CA PHE A 375 -0.87 -14.35 -1.11
C PHE A 375 -0.25 -15.76 -1.05
N LEU A 376 1.09 -15.86 -1.18
CA LEU A 376 1.79 -17.14 -1.32
C LEU A 376 2.61 -17.58 -0.10
N GLY A 377 2.53 -16.85 1.03
CA GLY A 377 3.21 -17.28 2.25
C GLY A 377 4.72 -17.05 2.24
N GLY A 378 5.19 -15.90 1.74
CA GLY A 378 6.62 -15.68 1.50
C GLY A 378 7.47 -15.18 2.68
N TYR A 379 6.85 -14.57 3.68
CA TYR A 379 7.57 -14.07 4.86
C TYR A 379 7.91 -15.17 5.86
N PRO A 380 9.05 -15.08 6.58
CA PRO A 380 9.39 -16.02 7.65
C PRO A 380 8.30 -16.14 8.73
N LYS A 381 7.56 -15.07 9.01
CA LYS A 381 6.44 -15.08 9.96
C LYS A 381 5.34 -16.07 9.57
N HIS A 382 5.10 -16.29 8.28
CA HIS A 382 4.08 -17.23 7.80
C HIS A 382 4.45 -18.67 8.17
N SER A 383 5.73 -19.01 8.00
CA SER A 383 6.26 -20.32 8.40
C SER A 383 6.24 -20.50 9.93
N PHE A 384 6.57 -19.45 10.70
CA PHE A 384 6.60 -19.54 12.16
C PHE A 384 5.21 -19.56 12.80
N ASP A 385 4.31 -18.66 12.40
CA ASP A 385 2.97 -18.51 12.99
C ASP A 385 2.08 -19.73 12.70
N ARG A 386 2.37 -20.51 11.64
CA ARG A 386 1.78 -21.85 11.42
C ARG A 386 1.90 -22.74 12.66
N TYR A 387 2.96 -22.59 13.46
CA TYR A 387 3.20 -23.36 14.68
C TYR A 387 2.76 -22.67 15.97
N ALA A 388 2.07 -21.53 15.90
CA ALA A 388 1.70 -20.76 17.08
C ALA A 388 0.77 -21.52 18.05
N ASP A 389 -0.12 -22.39 17.56
CA ASP A 389 -0.92 -23.26 18.43
C ASP A 389 -0.04 -24.28 19.17
N TYR A 390 0.97 -24.86 18.49
CA TYR A 390 1.85 -25.84 19.14
C TYR A 390 2.72 -25.20 20.22
N TYR A 391 3.24 -24.01 19.97
CA TYR A 391 4.00 -23.24 20.96
C TYR A 391 3.16 -22.93 22.21
N ARG A 392 1.83 -22.76 22.07
CA ARG A 392 0.91 -22.52 23.19
C ARG A 392 0.75 -23.73 24.12
N TYR A 393 1.05 -24.95 23.67
CA TYR A 393 1.03 -26.13 24.54
C TYR A 393 2.25 -26.20 25.48
N ILE A 394 3.29 -25.39 25.26
CA ILE A 394 4.43 -25.30 26.18
C ILE A 394 3.98 -24.55 27.45
N PRO A 395 4.10 -25.14 28.67
CA PRO A 395 3.71 -24.47 29.91
C PRO A 395 4.43 -23.13 30.13
N ASP A 396 3.73 -22.12 30.67
CA ASP A 396 4.27 -20.76 30.86
C ASP A 396 5.58 -20.72 31.67
N LEU A 397 5.69 -21.62 32.66
CA LEU A 397 6.88 -21.77 33.49
C LEU A 397 8.15 -22.10 32.67
N LEU A 398 7.99 -22.76 31.51
CA LEU A 398 9.09 -23.08 30.61
C LEU A 398 9.28 -22.03 29.52
N GLN A 399 8.23 -21.27 29.16
CA GLN A 399 8.34 -20.23 28.14
C GLN A 399 9.22 -19.05 28.59
N ALA A 400 9.10 -18.61 29.84
CA ALA A 400 9.89 -17.49 30.37
C ALA A 400 11.42 -17.72 30.28
N PRO A 401 11.98 -18.85 30.76
CA PRO A 401 13.42 -19.12 30.61
C PRO A 401 13.84 -19.28 29.15
N ILE A 402 13.00 -19.88 28.28
CA ILE A 402 13.26 -19.98 26.84
C ILE A 402 13.41 -18.58 26.22
N ARG A 403 12.49 -17.66 26.51
CA ARG A 403 12.57 -16.27 26.01
C ARG A 403 13.81 -15.55 26.51
N SER A 404 14.12 -15.65 27.79
CA SER A 404 15.32 -15.01 28.37
C SER A 404 16.61 -15.51 27.72
N LEU A 405 16.73 -16.83 27.54
CA LEU A 405 17.89 -17.45 26.90
C LEU A 405 18.01 -17.04 25.42
N VAL A 406 16.90 -17.05 24.68
CA VAL A 406 16.88 -16.62 23.28
C VAL A 406 17.20 -15.13 23.14
N ASN A 407 16.70 -14.28 24.04
CA ASN A 407 16.97 -12.84 24.03
C ASN A 407 18.43 -12.50 24.36
N ALA A 408 19.11 -13.35 25.14
CA ALA A 408 20.55 -13.24 25.40
C ALA A 408 21.44 -13.62 24.20
N LEU A 409 20.90 -14.28 23.16
CA LEU A 409 21.69 -14.69 21.99
C LEU A 409 22.23 -13.48 21.21
N PRO A 410 23.33 -13.62 20.44
CA PRO A 410 23.80 -12.53 19.57
C PRO A 410 22.81 -12.14 18.45
N TYR A 411 22.98 -10.95 17.87
CA TYR A 411 22.11 -10.40 16.82
C TYR A 411 21.93 -11.30 15.59
N LYS A 412 22.91 -12.15 15.26
CA LYS A 412 22.79 -13.12 14.16
C LYS A 412 21.58 -14.06 14.30
N TYR A 413 21.08 -14.27 15.53
CA TYR A 413 19.88 -15.08 15.81
C TYR A 413 18.58 -14.28 15.87
N ARG A 414 18.56 -13.03 15.39
CA ARG A 414 17.39 -12.13 15.45
C ARG A 414 16.09 -12.77 14.94
N ARG A 415 16.14 -13.63 13.92
CA ARG A 415 14.94 -14.32 13.40
C ARG A 415 14.32 -15.24 14.45
N ALA A 416 15.14 -16.00 15.16
CA ALA A 416 14.69 -16.85 16.27
C ALA A 416 14.20 -15.99 17.44
N LYS A 417 14.90 -14.88 17.76
CA LYS A 417 14.44 -13.92 18.78
C LYS A 417 13.05 -13.38 18.49
N THR A 418 12.85 -12.83 17.28
CA THR A 418 11.57 -12.30 16.83
C THR A 418 10.50 -13.38 16.86
N ALA A 419 10.79 -14.58 16.35
CA ALA A 419 9.83 -15.68 16.35
C ALA A 419 9.40 -16.07 17.77
N ILE A 420 10.35 -16.34 18.68
CA ILE A 420 10.04 -16.79 20.05
C ILE A 420 9.32 -15.70 20.86
N ASN A 421 9.73 -14.44 20.72
CA ASN A 421 9.05 -13.33 21.39
C ASN A 421 7.60 -13.18 20.89
N ASN A 422 7.38 -13.29 19.58
CA ASN A 422 6.06 -13.12 18.97
C ASN A 422 5.13 -14.32 19.20
N LEU A 423 5.61 -15.55 19.04
CA LEU A 423 4.84 -16.76 19.35
C LEU A 423 4.41 -16.81 20.83
N GLY A 424 5.18 -16.13 21.67
CA GLY A 424 4.87 -15.91 23.06
C GLY A 424 3.73 -14.91 23.36
N LEU A 425 3.30 -14.12 22.39
CA LEU A 425 2.15 -13.22 22.55
C LEU A 425 0.88 -14.02 22.28
N ARG A 426 0.09 -14.24 23.34
CA ARG A 426 -1.16 -15.02 23.25
C ARG A 426 -2.28 -14.22 22.60
N ASN A 427 -2.31 -12.91 22.82
CA ASN A 427 -3.30 -12.03 22.22
C ASN A 427 -2.99 -11.87 20.72
N TRP A 428 -3.97 -12.19 19.87
CA TRP A 428 -3.90 -12.04 18.42
C TRP A 428 -3.60 -10.60 18.01
N ASP A 429 -4.32 -9.66 18.62
CA ASP A 429 -4.27 -8.24 18.26
C ASP A 429 -2.98 -7.56 18.71
N GLU A 430 -2.21 -8.22 19.58
CA GLU A 430 -0.85 -7.82 19.95
C GLU A 430 0.21 -8.55 19.12
N ARG A 431 -0.02 -9.83 18.80
CA ARG A 431 0.94 -10.66 18.05
C ARG A 431 1.05 -10.22 16.59
N MET A 432 -0.07 -9.98 15.92
CA MET A 432 -0.05 -9.69 14.49
C MET A 432 0.69 -8.39 14.14
N PRO A 433 0.44 -7.25 14.83
CA PRO A 433 1.20 -6.04 14.57
C PRO A 433 2.68 -6.22 14.90
N ARG A 434 3.03 -6.96 15.96
CA ARG A 434 4.42 -7.11 16.43
C ARG A 434 5.35 -7.76 15.41
N TRP A 435 4.85 -8.59 14.48
CA TRP A 435 5.68 -9.25 13.47
C TRP A 435 6.49 -8.24 12.62
N PHE A 436 5.86 -7.14 12.20
CA PHE A 436 6.52 -6.08 11.44
C PHE A 436 6.60 -4.74 12.16
N GLY A 437 5.75 -4.54 13.16
CA GLY A 437 5.64 -3.38 14.00
C GLY A 437 6.77 -3.20 15.03
N ALA A 438 6.60 -2.18 15.88
CA ALA A 438 7.65 -1.69 16.79
C ALA A 438 7.41 -2.09 18.25
N LEU A 439 6.24 -1.85 18.82
CA LEU A 439 5.99 -2.00 20.27
C LEU A 439 4.76 -2.86 20.59
N THR A 440 4.86 -3.63 21.66
CA THR A 440 3.75 -4.30 22.35
C THR A 440 2.90 -3.28 23.13
N TRP A 441 1.75 -3.71 23.67
CA TRP A 441 0.92 -2.85 24.51
C TRP A 441 1.69 -2.32 25.71
N LYS A 442 2.35 -3.22 26.45
CA LYS A 442 3.13 -2.86 27.65
C LYS A 442 4.30 -1.94 27.33
N GLU A 443 4.97 -2.15 26.19
CA GLU A 443 6.06 -1.25 25.76
C GLU A 443 5.54 0.14 25.38
N ARG A 444 4.35 0.24 24.77
CA ARG A 444 3.69 1.53 24.52
C ARG A 444 3.33 2.24 25.82
N GLU A 445 2.74 1.55 26.79
CA GLU A 445 2.43 2.15 28.11
C GLU A 445 3.69 2.65 28.85
N ALA A 446 4.83 2.00 28.63
CA ALA A 446 6.09 2.44 29.22
C ALA A 446 6.72 3.64 28.48
N LEU A 447 6.66 3.64 27.14
CA LEU A 447 7.28 4.68 26.31
C LEU A 447 6.42 5.93 26.18
N ALA A 448 5.10 5.78 25.98
CA ALA A 448 4.21 6.91 25.73
C ALA A 448 3.91 7.66 27.04
N ALA A 449 4.02 8.99 27.00
CA ALA A 449 3.63 9.87 28.10
C ALA A 449 2.12 10.20 28.11
N PHE A 450 1.37 9.66 27.15
CA PHE A 450 -0.07 9.81 27.02
C PHE A 450 -0.73 8.44 26.84
N ARG A 451 -2.03 8.38 27.14
CA ARG A 451 -2.92 7.29 26.76
C ARG A 451 -4.15 7.91 26.12
N PRO A 452 -4.54 7.52 24.90
CA PRO A 452 -5.68 8.14 24.26
C PRO A 452 -6.96 7.85 25.05
N ASP A 453 -7.72 8.90 25.36
CA ASP A 453 -8.98 8.80 26.09
C ASP A 453 -10.00 7.99 25.27
N GLY A 454 -10.68 7.05 25.93
CA GLY A 454 -11.67 6.21 25.27
C GLY A 454 -11.12 5.32 24.17
N TYR A 455 -9.79 5.12 24.10
CA TYR A 455 -9.17 4.24 23.11
C TYR A 455 -9.79 2.85 23.20
N GLN A 456 -10.56 2.52 22.17
CA GLN A 456 -10.96 1.16 21.89
C GLN A 456 -9.98 0.61 20.87
N GLN A 457 -9.38 -0.52 21.22
CA GLN A 457 -8.69 -1.32 20.22
C GLN A 457 -9.71 -1.62 19.13
N PHE A 458 -9.34 -1.33 17.89
CA PHE A 458 -10.25 -1.46 16.79
C PHE A 458 -10.64 -2.95 16.63
N ASP A 459 -11.86 -3.28 17.07
CA ASP A 459 -12.48 -4.59 16.96
C ASP A 459 -13.34 -4.60 15.69
N GLY A 460 -12.81 -5.17 14.59
CA GLY A 460 -13.52 -5.26 13.31
C GLY A 460 -12.61 -5.57 12.12
N PRO A 461 -13.15 -5.77 10.90
CA PRO A 461 -12.36 -5.83 9.67
C PRO A 461 -11.45 -4.59 9.65
N PRO A 462 -10.13 -4.73 9.52
CA PRO A 462 -9.45 -5.78 8.76
C PRO A 462 -9.15 -7.10 9.50
N PHE A 463 -9.43 -7.21 10.80
CA PHE A 463 -8.89 -8.27 11.66
C PHE A 463 -9.85 -9.44 11.95
N ASP A 464 -11.10 -9.38 11.47
CA ASP A 464 -12.09 -10.44 11.63
C ASP A 464 -11.82 -11.60 10.65
N VAL A 465 -11.12 -12.62 11.14
CA VAL A 465 -10.83 -13.86 10.41
C VAL A 465 -11.63 -15.03 10.97
N ASN A 466 -12.12 -15.91 10.09
CA ASN A 466 -12.82 -17.11 10.52
C ASN A 466 -11.94 -17.94 11.47
N ARG A 467 -12.50 -18.30 12.62
CA ARG A 467 -11.81 -19.06 13.67
C ARG A 467 -11.40 -20.45 13.21
N ASP A 468 -12.11 -21.03 12.25
CA ASP A 468 -11.86 -22.37 11.72
C ASP A 468 -10.71 -22.39 10.69
N ASN A 469 -10.24 -21.22 10.25
CA ASN A 469 -9.07 -21.13 9.37
C ASN A 469 -7.79 -21.59 10.08
N SER A 470 -6.87 -22.15 9.30
CA SER A 470 -5.51 -22.43 9.76
C SER A 470 -4.78 -21.14 10.20
N ASN A 471 -3.78 -21.27 11.07
CA ASN A 471 -2.95 -20.11 11.46
C ASN A 471 -2.30 -19.42 10.26
N LEU A 472 -1.90 -20.18 9.24
CA LEU A 472 -1.33 -19.63 8.02
C LEU A 472 -2.33 -18.70 7.31
N ARG A 473 -3.57 -19.13 7.13
CA ARG A 473 -4.61 -18.29 6.52
C ARG A 473 -4.95 -17.08 7.38
N LYS A 474 -4.98 -17.23 8.70
CA LYS A 474 -5.21 -16.11 9.62
C LYS A 474 -4.18 -14.99 9.45
N ILE A 475 -2.89 -15.34 9.40
CA ILE A 475 -1.83 -14.34 9.23
C ILE A 475 -1.79 -13.76 7.81
N LEU A 476 -2.08 -14.57 6.77
CA LEU A 476 -2.17 -14.06 5.39
C LEU A 476 -3.36 -13.13 5.20
N TYR A 477 -4.50 -13.44 5.81
CA TYR A 477 -5.66 -12.55 5.79
C TYR A 477 -5.36 -11.22 6.49
N PHE A 478 -4.75 -11.25 7.68
CA PHE A 478 -4.25 -10.03 8.35
C PHE A 478 -3.35 -9.20 7.42
N ASP A 479 -2.47 -9.87 6.67
CA ASP A 479 -1.60 -9.18 5.74
C ASP A 479 -2.37 -8.54 4.58
N GLN A 480 -3.31 -9.26 3.98
CA GLN A 480 -4.14 -8.79 2.86
C GLN A 480 -5.06 -7.62 3.24
N THR A 481 -5.39 -7.46 4.52
CA THR A 481 -6.37 -6.47 4.98
C THR A 481 -5.78 -5.31 5.78
N SER A 482 -4.57 -5.45 6.32
CA SER A 482 -3.89 -4.43 7.12
C SER A 482 -2.49 -4.09 6.56
N TRP A 483 -1.55 -5.03 6.62
CA TRP A 483 -0.15 -4.79 6.23
C TRP A 483 0.00 -4.36 4.75
N LEU A 484 -0.72 -5.02 3.86
CA LEU A 484 -0.67 -4.77 2.43
C LEU A 484 -1.28 -3.42 2.04
N PRO A 485 -2.56 -3.11 2.36
CA PRO A 485 -3.18 -1.85 1.94
C PRO A 485 -2.60 -0.60 2.60
N ASP A 486 -2.32 -0.63 3.91
CA ASP A 486 -1.94 0.58 4.68
C ASP A 486 -0.44 0.77 4.86
N ASN A 487 0.38 -0.18 4.41
CA ASN A 487 1.83 0.00 4.38
C ASN A 487 2.40 -0.21 2.97
N LEU A 488 2.33 -1.42 2.43
CA LEU A 488 3.04 -1.76 1.19
C LEU A 488 2.48 -1.08 -0.06
N LEU A 489 1.15 -1.07 -0.21
CA LEU A 489 0.49 -0.43 -1.33
C LEU A 489 0.50 1.09 -1.21
N GLU A 490 0.22 1.60 -0.01
CA GLU A 490 0.28 3.03 0.26
C GLU A 490 1.68 3.59 -0.03
N ARG A 491 2.75 2.99 0.53
CA ARG A 491 4.12 3.43 0.25
C ARG A 491 4.47 3.28 -1.24
N GLY A 492 4.07 2.17 -1.87
CA GLY A 492 4.37 1.89 -3.27
C GLY A 492 3.76 2.96 -4.18
N ASP A 493 2.48 3.28 -3.97
CA ASP A 493 1.80 4.34 -4.70
C ASP A 493 2.44 5.70 -4.42
N ARG A 494 2.66 6.09 -3.15
CA ARG A 494 3.23 7.41 -2.82
C ARG A 494 4.62 7.62 -3.42
N MET A 495 5.51 6.63 -3.29
CA MET A 495 6.90 6.76 -3.73
C MET A 495 7.03 6.71 -5.26
N THR A 496 6.24 5.87 -5.93
CA THR A 496 6.27 5.80 -7.41
C THR A 496 5.60 7.01 -8.03
N MET A 497 4.47 7.46 -7.47
CA MET A 497 3.76 8.62 -7.97
C MET A 497 4.48 9.94 -7.69
N ALA A 498 5.28 10.03 -6.62
CA ALA A 498 6.19 11.17 -6.41
C ALA A 498 7.18 11.39 -7.57
N ALA A 499 7.43 10.35 -8.38
CA ALA A 499 8.21 10.42 -9.61
C ALA A 499 7.34 10.36 -10.88
N SER A 500 6.02 10.60 -10.77
CA SER A 500 5.07 10.48 -11.89
C SER A 500 5.13 9.11 -12.61
N LEU A 501 5.37 8.03 -11.86
CA LEU A 501 5.51 6.67 -12.38
C LEU A 501 4.41 5.77 -11.83
N GLU A 502 3.69 5.10 -12.71
CA GLU A 502 2.66 4.15 -12.29
C GLU A 502 3.22 2.76 -11.99
N ALA A 503 2.98 2.23 -10.79
CA ALA A 503 3.25 0.83 -10.49
C ALA A 503 1.98 -0.05 -10.61
N ARG A 504 2.13 -1.22 -11.26
CA ARG A 504 1.11 -2.26 -11.43
C ARG A 504 1.55 -3.56 -10.74
N MET A 505 0.62 -4.24 -10.07
CA MET A 505 0.92 -5.43 -9.22
C MET A 505 0.14 -6.67 -9.72
N PRO A 506 0.75 -7.54 -10.56
CA PRO A 506 0.09 -8.73 -11.10
C PRO A 506 -0.32 -9.77 -10.04
N PHE A 507 0.51 -9.99 -9.01
CA PHE A 507 0.18 -10.91 -7.92
C PHE A 507 -1.09 -10.55 -7.13
N MET A 508 -1.57 -9.32 -7.30
CA MET A 508 -2.77 -8.80 -6.63
C MET A 508 -3.98 -8.79 -7.57
N ASP A 509 -3.97 -9.66 -8.57
CA ASP A 509 -5.17 -9.98 -9.32
C ASP A 509 -6.17 -10.75 -8.45
N HIS A 510 -7.43 -10.34 -8.51
CA HIS A 510 -8.47 -10.92 -7.66
C HIS A 510 -8.87 -12.34 -8.07
N GLN A 511 -8.74 -12.71 -9.36
CA GLN A 511 -8.98 -14.08 -9.82
C GLN A 511 -7.83 -14.98 -9.39
N LEU A 512 -6.59 -14.51 -9.53
CA LEU A 512 -5.41 -15.19 -8.99
C LEU A 512 -5.52 -15.38 -7.48
N ALA A 513 -5.92 -14.34 -6.73
CA ALA A 513 -6.10 -14.41 -5.29
C ALA A 513 -7.20 -15.42 -4.90
N ALA A 514 -8.33 -15.44 -5.62
CA ALA A 514 -9.40 -16.40 -5.41
C ALA A 514 -8.94 -17.85 -5.67
N TYR A 515 -8.19 -18.07 -6.75
CA TYR A 515 -7.61 -19.36 -7.09
C TYR A 515 -6.60 -19.83 -6.04
N ILE A 516 -5.65 -18.98 -5.62
CA ILE A 516 -4.69 -19.34 -4.56
C ILE A 516 -5.42 -19.69 -3.26
N SER A 517 -6.51 -18.98 -2.94
CA SER A 517 -7.27 -19.19 -1.71
C SER A 517 -8.05 -20.50 -1.69
N SER A 518 -8.51 -21.01 -2.85
CA SER A 518 -9.21 -22.29 -2.94
C SER A 518 -8.30 -23.50 -2.73
N LEU A 519 -6.99 -23.33 -2.84
CA LEU A 519 -6.00 -24.41 -2.75
C LEU A 519 -5.58 -24.72 -1.30
N PRO A 520 -5.13 -25.96 -1.00
CA PRO A 520 -4.62 -26.31 0.32
C PRO A 520 -3.41 -25.46 0.74
N ASP A 521 -3.21 -25.27 2.05
CA ASP A 521 -2.09 -24.48 2.59
C ASP A 521 -0.70 -24.94 2.12
N ASP A 522 -0.54 -26.24 1.86
CA ASP A 522 0.72 -26.82 1.38
C ASP A 522 1.07 -26.38 -0.05
N CYS A 523 0.11 -25.83 -0.81
CA CYS A 523 0.41 -25.16 -2.07
C CYS A 523 1.18 -23.85 -1.87
N ARG A 524 1.03 -23.19 -0.71
CA ARG A 524 1.77 -21.97 -0.37
C ARG A 524 3.08 -22.30 0.33
N ILE A 525 3.03 -23.15 1.36
CA ILE A 525 4.19 -23.53 2.17
C ILE A 525 4.26 -25.05 2.31
N LYS A 526 5.23 -25.67 1.64
CA LYS A 526 5.44 -27.14 1.64
C LYS A 526 6.80 -27.49 2.22
N ASP A 527 6.84 -28.36 3.22
CA ASP A 527 8.09 -28.86 3.83
C ASP A 527 9.08 -27.75 4.23
N GLY A 528 8.54 -26.63 4.75
CA GLY A 528 9.32 -25.45 5.13
C GLY A 528 9.69 -24.51 3.97
N THR A 529 9.44 -24.89 2.71
CA THR A 529 9.65 -24.06 1.52
C THR A 529 8.47 -23.11 1.34
N SER A 530 8.72 -21.81 1.45
CA SER A 530 7.73 -20.76 1.15
C SER A 530 7.57 -20.53 -0.34
N LYS A 531 6.39 -20.01 -0.75
CA LYS A 531 6.05 -19.72 -2.15
C LYS A 531 6.22 -20.96 -3.04
N TRP A 532 5.84 -22.12 -2.53
CA TRP A 532 6.09 -23.40 -3.20
C TRP A 532 5.52 -23.38 -4.62
N MET A 533 4.26 -22.99 -4.79
CA MET A 533 3.60 -22.90 -6.10
C MET A 533 4.34 -22.04 -7.13
N LEU A 534 4.81 -20.85 -6.73
CA LEU A 534 5.59 -19.98 -7.61
C LEU A 534 6.95 -20.59 -7.94
N ARG A 535 7.63 -21.21 -6.97
CA ARG A 535 8.90 -21.90 -7.23
C ARG A 535 8.72 -23.03 -8.23
N GLU A 536 7.73 -23.88 -8.03
CA GLU A 536 7.42 -24.99 -8.94
C GLU A 536 7.05 -24.50 -10.34
N GLY A 537 6.13 -23.54 -10.45
CA GLY A 537 5.69 -23.00 -11.74
C GLY A 537 6.79 -22.30 -12.53
N MET A 538 7.81 -21.76 -11.85
CA MET A 538 8.93 -21.05 -12.47
C MET A 538 10.16 -21.93 -12.72
N LYS A 539 10.15 -23.23 -12.38
CA LYS A 539 11.32 -24.13 -12.54
C LYS A 539 11.90 -24.19 -13.95
N GLN A 540 11.03 -24.10 -14.96
CA GLN A 540 11.43 -24.17 -16.36
C GLN A 540 11.75 -22.80 -16.96
N ILE A 541 11.52 -21.72 -16.21
CA ILE A 541 11.62 -20.34 -16.69
C ILE A 541 12.76 -19.61 -16.01
N LEU A 542 13.01 -19.82 -14.71
CA LEU A 542 14.02 -19.12 -13.93
C LEU A 542 15.25 -20.00 -13.66
N PRO A 543 16.43 -19.40 -13.46
CA PRO A 543 17.63 -20.16 -13.17
C PRO A 543 17.61 -20.68 -11.73
N GLU A 544 18.25 -21.83 -11.50
CA GLU A 544 18.28 -22.51 -10.20
C GLU A 544 18.82 -21.60 -9.08
N ALA A 545 19.76 -20.71 -9.40
CA ALA A 545 20.32 -19.73 -8.46
C ALA A 545 19.26 -18.77 -7.88
N ILE A 546 18.21 -18.46 -8.65
CA ILE A 546 17.11 -17.58 -8.24
C ILE A 546 16.02 -18.40 -7.53
N LEU A 547 15.74 -19.60 -8.03
CA LEU A 547 14.77 -20.54 -7.44
C LEU A 547 15.16 -21.00 -6.04
N ASN A 548 16.46 -21.09 -5.73
CA ASN A 548 16.94 -21.48 -4.39
C ASN A 548 17.41 -20.30 -3.54
N ARG A 549 17.31 -19.07 -4.05
CA ARG A 549 17.73 -17.87 -3.31
C ARG A 549 16.88 -17.73 -2.03
N PRO A 550 17.52 -17.64 -0.85
CA PRO A 550 16.81 -17.32 0.37
C PRO A 550 16.16 -15.93 0.26
N LYS A 551 14.94 -15.75 0.79
CA LYS A 551 14.31 -14.42 0.80
C LYS A 551 15.17 -13.45 1.63
N VAL A 552 15.69 -12.45 0.94
CA VAL A 552 16.29 -11.26 1.53
C VAL A 552 15.29 -10.14 1.25
N GLY A 553 14.77 -9.51 2.31
CA GLY A 553 13.97 -8.30 2.13
C GLY A 553 14.87 -7.15 1.68
N PHE A 554 14.27 -6.14 1.08
CA PHE A 554 14.95 -4.92 0.69
C PHE A 554 15.49 -4.21 1.95
N ARG A 555 16.79 -4.35 2.24
CA ARG A 555 17.40 -3.90 3.51
C ARG A 555 18.25 -2.66 3.30
N VAL A 556 17.93 -1.63 4.07
CA VAL A 556 18.70 -0.41 4.19
C VAL A 556 19.52 -0.49 5.50
N PRO A 557 20.81 -0.13 5.52
CA PRO A 557 21.66 -0.28 6.71
C PRO A 557 21.44 0.80 7.79
N VAL A 558 20.19 1.01 8.20
CA VAL A 558 19.80 2.04 9.19
C VAL A 558 20.40 1.77 10.57
N ASN A 559 20.48 0.49 10.99
CA ASN A 559 21.09 0.13 12.27
C ASN A 559 22.55 0.61 12.35
N GLU A 560 23.34 0.38 11.30
CA GLU A 560 24.73 0.81 11.22
C GLU A 560 24.82 2.35 11.16
N TRP A 561 23.90 3.00 10.44
CA TRP A 561 23.90 4.46 10.35
C TRP A 561 23.58 5.14 11.67
N PHE A 562 22.59 4.66 12.42
CA PHE A 562 22.26 5.21 13.74
C PHE A 562 23.37 4.98 14.79
N GLN A 563 24.23 3.99 14.60
CA GLN A 563 25.42 3.76 15.44
C GLN A 563 26.62 4.60 15.02
N GLY A 564 26.58 5.22 13.83
CA GLY A 564 27.68 6.03 13.31
C GLY A 564 27.17 7.31 12.66
N PRO A 565 27.15 7.40 11.33
CA PRO A 565 27.00 8.67 10.60
C PRO A 565 25.64 9.40 10.79
N MET A 566 24.59 8.73 11.24
CA MET A 566 23.28 9.34 11.56
C MET A 566 23.00 9.46 13.06
N ARG A 567 23.98 9.13 13.91
CA ARG A 567 23.80 9.19 15.37
C ARG A 567 23.36 10.57 15.83
N ASP A 568 24.09 11.61 15.43
CA ASP A 568 23.82 12.97 15.88
C ASP A 568 22.49 13.46 15.32
N TYR A 569 22.22 13.20 14.04
CA TYR A 569 20.93 13.50 13.41
C TYR A 569 19.76 12.86 14.18
N LEU A 570 19.86 11.59 14.57
CA LEU A 570 18.83 10.91 15.36
C LEU A 570 18.64 11.60 16.72
N CYS A 571 19.74 11.78 17.48
CA CYS A 571 19.70 12.35 18.82
C CYS A 571 19.17 13.79 18.82
N ASP A 572 19.63 14.62 17.88
CA ASP A 572 19.24 16.02 17.78
C ASP A 572 17.75 16.19 17.44
N HIS A 573 17.13 15.24 16.76
CA HIS A 573 15.70 15.32 16.43
C HIS A 573 14.80 14.84 17.56
N ILE A 574 15.13 13.74 18.24
CA ILE A 574 14.23 13.10 19.21
C ILE A 574 14.60 13.35 20.68
N LEU A 575 15.81 13.81 20.97
CA LEU A 575 16.29 14.10 22.34
C LEU A 575 16.54 15.60 22.59
N SER A 576 16.46 16.46 21.58
CA SER A 576 16.60 17.89 21.83
C SER A 576 15.40 18.46 22.61
N SER A 577 15.57 19.66 23.16
CA SER A 577 14.48 20.41 23.79
C SER A 577 13.51 21.04 22.78
N ASP A 578 13.90 21.16 21.50
CA ASP A 578 13.05 21.67 20.42
C ASP A 578 12.26 20.57 19.69
N SER A 579 12.41 19.30 20.10
CA SER A 579 11.67 18.17 19.56
C SER A 579 10.15 18.41 19.61
N LYS A 580 9.48 18.22 18.47
CA LYS A 580 8.03 18.39 18.32
C LYS A 580 7.23 17.23 18.91
N THR A 581 7.87 16.08 19.11
CA THR A 581 7.28 14.85 19.65
C THR A 581 7.67 14.57 21.10
N ALA A 582 8.47 15.43 21.74
CA ALA A 582 8.94 15.24 23.11
C ALA A 582 7.80 14.96 24.11
N ALA A 583 6.65 15.63 23.95
CA ALA A 583 5.49 15.45 24.83
C ALA A 583 4.81 14.08 24.70
N TYR A 584 5.07 13.32 23.62
CA TYR A 584 4.55 11.97 23.47
C TYR A 584 5.32 10.92 24.27
N PHE A 585 6.55 11.21 24.70
CA PHE A 585 7.43 10.16 25.21
C PHE A 585 7.86 10.38 26.66
N ASN A 586 7.86 9.30 27.43
CA ASN A 586 8.55 9.22 28.70
C ASN A 586 10.06 9.34 28.45
N ARG A 587 10.60 10.51 28.79
CA ARG A 587 11.97 10.90 28.45
C ARG A 587 13.05 9.90 28.92
N PRO A 588 13.08 9.46 30.19
CA PRO A 588 14.02 8.41 30.64
C PRO A 588 13.95 7.11 29.83
N VAL A 589 12.74 6.68 29.44
CA VAL A 589 12.55 5.45 28.67
C VAL A 589 13.06 5.61 27.24
N LEU A 590 12.80 6.76 26.61
CA LEU A 590 13.31 7.10 25.28
C LEU A 590 14.85 7.15 25.27
N GLU A 591 15.46 7.84 26.23
CA GLU A 591 16.92 7.93 26.35
C GLU A 591 17.57 6.57 26.53
N ARG A 592 16.94 5.67 27.29
CA ARG A 592 17.40 4.28 27.41
C ARG A 592 17.40 3.57 26.05
N TYR A 593 16.32 3.66 25.27
CA TYR A 593 16.26 3.01 23.96
C TYR A 593 17.32 3.56 22.99
N VAL A 594 17.54 4.88 22.99
CA VAL A 594 18.59 5.52 22.17
C VAL A 594 19.98 5.02 22.61
N ASN A 595 20.27 5.07 23.91
CA ASN A 595 21.57 4.65 24.44
C ASN A 595 21.86 3.16 24.22
N GLU A 596 20.86 2.28 24.40
CA GLU A 596 21.00 0.85 24.12
C GLU A 596 21.30 0.59 22.64
N HIS A 597 20.73 1.37 21.72
CA HIS A 597 20.94 1.20 20.29
C HIS A 597 22.29 1.73 19.80
N VAL A 598 22.60 2.98 20.15
CA VAL A 598 23.82 3.68 19.74
C VAL A 598 25.06 2.95 20.26
N ASN A 599 25.01 2.40 21.47
CA ASN A 599 26.11 1.63 22.05
C ASN A 599 26.15 0.16 21.59
N GLY A 600 25.21 -0.29 20.76
CA GLY A 600 25.16 -1.66 20.24
C GLY A 600 24.69 -2.72 21.25
N THR A 601 24.14 -2.32 22.41
CA THR A 601 23.61 -3.23 23.44
C THR A 601 22.37 -3.97 22.96
N GLN A 602 21.45 -3.27 22.28
CA GLN A 602 20.23 -3.84 21.68
C GLN A 602 19.92 -3.16 20.34
N ASN A 603 19.26 -3.87 19.42
CA ASN A 603 18.80 -3.27 18.17
C ASN A 603 17.38 -2.72 18.34
N HIS A 604 17.24 -1.39 18.31
CA HIS A 604 15.97 -0.65 18.32
C HIS A 604 15.71 0.12 17.01
N GLU A 605 16.35 -0.28 15.91
CA GLU A 605 16.31 0.37 14.60
C GLU A 605 14.88 0.70 14.15
N LYS A 606 13.98 -0.30 14.18
CA LYS A 606 12.59 -0.14 13.75
C LYS A 606 11.84 0.92 14.55
N LEU A 607 12.06 0.96 15.86
CA LEU A 607 11.43 1.92 16.76
C LEU A 607 11.99 3.30 16.48
N LEU A 608 13.31 3.46 16.57
CA LEU A 608 13.97 4.76 16.47
C LEU A 608 13.79 5.40 15.09
N TRP A 609 13.76 4.60 14.02
CA TRP A 609 13.41 5.07 12.69
C TRP A 609 11.96 5.58 12.63
N GLY A 610 11.03 4.85 13.26
CA GLY A 610 9.64 5.26 13.36
C GLY A 610 9.46 6.57 14.13
N LEU A 611 10.15 6.73 15.27
CA LEU A 611 10.08 7.95 16.08
C LEU A 611 10.70 9.15 15.36
N LEU A 612 11.86 8.97 14.73
CA LEU A 612 12.50 10.02 13.93
C LEU A 612 11.58 10.51 12.81
N ASN A 613 10.91 9.61 12.10
CA ASN A 613 9.99 10.00 11.03
C ASN A 613 8.71 10.65 11.52
N LEU A 614 8.24 10.29 12.73
CA LEU A 614 7.13 10.99 13.37
C LEU A 614 7.54 12.44 13.70
N GLU A 615 8.74 12.63 14.26
CA GLU A 615 9.31 13.96 14.53
C GLU A 615 9.42 14.81 13.26
N ILE A 616 9.97 14.26 12.17
CA ILE A 616 10.07 14.96 10.88
C ILE A 616 8.69 15.32 10.34
N TRP A 617 7.71 14.41 10.44
CA TRP A 617 6.34 14.68 10.00
C TRP A 617 5.69 15.84 10.77
N HIS A 618 5.87 15.90 12.09
CA HIS A 618 5.43 17.05 12.89
C HIS A 618 6.06 18.36 12.42
N ARG A 619 7.36 18.35 12.10
CA ARG A 619 8.07 19.54 11.60
C ARG A 619 7.55 19.97 10.23
N GLU A 620 7.37 19.05 9.28
CA GLU A 620 6.90 19.34 7.92
C GLU A 620 5.48 19.93 7.89
N TYR A 621 4.59 19.46 8.78
CA TYR A 621 3.22 19.96 8.86
C TYR A 621 3.02 21.11 9.87
N GLY A 622 4.08 21.50 10.58
CA GLY A 622 4.04 22.57 11.57
C GLY A 622 3.14 22.26 12.77
N MET A 623 3.03 20.99 13.15
CA MET A 623 2.20 20.53 14.25
C MET A 623 3.08 20.11 15.43
N SER A 624 2.63 20.36 16.66
CA SER A 624 3.30 19.90 17.89
C SER A 624 2.42 18.92 18.64
N ALA A 625 3.07 18.00 19.35
CA ALA A 625 2.44 17.02 20.22
C ALA A 625 1.55 17.61 21.32
#